data_AF-A0A955VTM6-F1
#
_entry.id   AF-A0A955VTM6-F1
#
_cell.length_a   1.000
_cell.length_b   1.000
_cell.length_c   1.000
_cell.angle_alpha   90.00
_cell.angle_beta   90.00
_cell.angle_gamma   90.00
#
_symmetry.space_group_name_H-M   'P 1'
#
loop_
_entity.id
_entity.type
_entity.pdbx_description
1 polymer ?
#
loop_
_entity_poly.entity_id
_entity_poly.type
_entity_poly.pdbx_seq_one_letter_code
_entity_poly.pdbx_strand_id
1 'polypeptide(L)'
;MIHPPAERSAPHPDDRFVPTAVLRAAYLRYAESLNPSAPPWVTLEAEGLELGIVDGEVPAIARAVSSLLTFSLEQARNDRGGHLPTSVVRRVQRDIISPAGVAHLWGSHGLRFVLSRPADARTREVVATILVGTRRQTIFFLTGRYNNLRHADIEQVVDFTQPAGTDPAERWFDQFAFPAIARFKPRSYHHIANFVVLGQARGLGLSRLLLATIRDRYARDYLRPRGLPIVHSQRLVCGRGFWQIGDPPWLARMERLGFRLRWGAESFFIEQPWAPLPPIFDMDGAITHVAYNASFGLPDRYLAGPPPGDDPADHLLARVPEVIRLARDPRAKLQYFQTVFDF
;
A
#
# COMPACT_ATOMS: atom_id res chain seq x y z
N MET A 1 -12.53 30.57 -18.92
CA MET A 1 -11.61 29.50 -19.38
C MET A 1 -10.39 29.53 -18.50
N ILE A 2 -10.30 28.60 -17.56
CA ILE A 2 -9.11 28.44 -16.72
C ILE A 2 -8.16 27.56 -17.53
N HIS A 3 -7.02 28.10 -17.94
CA HIS A 3 -5.97 27.30 -18.55
C HIS A 3 -5.63 26.14 -17.61
N PRO A 4 -5.57 24.88 -18.09
CA PRO A 4 -5.01 23.81 -17.29
C PRO A 4 -3.57 24.22 -16.93
N PRO A 5 -3.14 24.03 -15.67
CA PRO A 5 -1.76 24.32 -15.32
C PRO A 5 -0.85 23.51 -16.25
N ALA A 6 0.20 24.16 -16.75
CA ALA A 6 1.22 23.56 -17.60
C ALA A 6 1.58 22.17 -17.07
N GLU A 7 1.71 21.19 -17.98
CA GLU A 7 2.17 19.83 -17.66
C GLU A 7 3.28 19.90 -16.62
N ARG A 8 2.95 19.56 -15.36
CA ARG A 8 3.95 19.45 -14.30
C ARG A 8 4.96 18.42 -14.82
N SER A 9 6.21 18.86 -15.00
CA SER A 9 7.28 18.02 -15.50
C SER A 9 7.28 16.67 -14.78
N ALA A 10 7.37 15.59 -15.56
CA ALA A 10 7.44 14.25 -14.99
C ALA A 10 8.57 14.19 -13.95
N PRO A 11 8.39 13.45 -12.84
CA PRO A 11 9.43 13.32 -11.81
C PRO A 11 10.76 12.89 -12.42
N HIS A 12 11.84 13.58 -12.07
CA HIS A 12 13.18 13.22 -12.53
C HIS A 12 13.71 12.09 -11.63
N PRO A 13 14.51 11.13 -12.14
CA PRO A 13 15.14 10.13 -11.29
C PRO A 13 15.88 10.78 -10.13
N ASP A 14 16.56 11.91 -10.37
CA ASP A 14 17.39 12.56 -9.36
C ASP A 14 16.61 13.34 -8.30
N ASP A 15 15.28 13.46 -8.44
CA ASP A 15 14.43 14.05 -7.38
C ASP A 15 14.51 13.24 -6.06
N ARG A 16 14.98 12.00 -6.11
CA ARG A 16 15.20 11.14 -4.93
C ARG A 16 16.41 11.54 -4.09
N PHE A 17 17.30 12.40 -4.59
CA PHE A 17 18.43 12.92 -3.85
C PHE A 17 18.02 14.18 -3.09
N VAL A 18 18.14 14.14 -1.77
CA VAL A 18 17.73 15.20 -0.86
C VAL A 18 18.94 15.66 -0.06
N PRO A 19 19.17 16.98 0.09
CA PRO A 19 20.22 17.46 0.98
C PRO A 19 20.04 16.89 2.40
N THR A 20 21.11 16.38 3.00
CA THR A 20 21.10 15.72 4.32
C THR A 20 20.44 16.60 5.38
N ALA A 21 20.72 17.90 5.37
CA ALA A 21 20.13 18.85 6.30
C ALA A 21 18.60 18.98 6.13
N VAL A 22 18.12 18.96 4.88
CA VAL A 22 16.69 19.02 4.56
C VAL A 22 15.97 17.75 5.01
N LEU A 23 16.54 16.58 4.71
CA LEU A 23 15.96 15.30 5.16
C LEU A 23 15.91 15.21 6.69
N ARG A 24 17.00 15.58 7.38
CA ARG A 24 17.05 15.54 8.85
C ARG A 24 16.12 16.54 9.52
N ALA A 25 15.89 17.70 8.90
CA ALA A 25 14.89 18.66 9.35
C ALA A 25 13.45 18.17 9.12
N ALA A 26 13.23 17.37 8.08
CA ALA A 26 11.92 16.80 7.75
C ALA A 26 11.52 15.62 8.64
N TYR A 27 12.45 15.00 9.39
CA TYR A 27 12.08 13.96 10.34
C TYR A 27 11.19 14.52 11.45
N LEU A 28 10.00 13.93 11.61
CA LEU A 28 9.01 14.39 12.57
C LEU A 28 9.52 14.23 14.01
N ARG A 29 9.42 15.30 14.80
CA ARG A 29 9.56 15.25 16.25
C ARG A 29 8.19 15.08 16.88
N TYR A 30 8.08 14.17 17.84
CA TYR A 30 6.83 13.93 18.55
C TYR A 30 6.92 14.53 19.95
N ALA A 31 5.99 15.44 20.28
CA ALA A 31 5.99 16.14 21.57
C ALA A 31 5.88 15.18 22.77
N GLU A 32 5.12 14.10 22.64
CA GLU A 32 4.93 13.07 23.67
C GLU A 32 5.87 11.87 23.44
N SER A 33 7.04 12.12 22.85
CA SER A 33 8.04 11.06 22.66
C SER A 33 8.44 10.45 24.00
N LEU A 34 8.53 9.11 24.02
CA LEU A 34 9.05 8.36 25.16
C LEU A 34 10.58 8.42 25.27
N ASN A 35 11.26 9.01 24.28
CA ASN A 35 12.69 9.32 24.31
C ASN A 35 12.95 10.65 23.57
N PRO A 36 12.64 11.81 24.18
CA PRO A 36 12.68 13.09 23.48
C PRO A 36 14.11 13.57 23.15
N SER A 37 15.12 13.10 23.88
CA SER A 37 16.53 13.43 23.65
C SER A 37 17.16 12.69 22.48
N ALA A 38 16.56 11.58 22.03
CA ALA A 38 17.09 10.80 20.92
C ALA A 38 16.89 11.49 19.55
N PRO A 39 17.72 11.15 18.55
CA PRO A 39 17.50 11.60 17.17
C PRO A 39 16.10 11.18 16.66
N PRO A 40 15.44 12.00 15.81
CA PRO A 40 14.16 11.62 15.20
C PRO A 40 14.33 10.64 14.03
N TRP A 41 15.27 9.70 14.11
CA TRP A 41 15.46 8.61 13.16
C TRP A 41 16.25 7.49 13.82
N VAL A 42 16.30 6.33 13.16
CA VAL A 42 17.17 5.22 13.51
C VAL A 42 18.31 5.17 12.49
N THR A 43 19.54 5.07 12.98
CA THR A 43 20.71 4.75 12.14
C THR A 43 20.95 3.25 12.13
N LEU A 44 21.08 2.69 10.93
CA LEU A 44 21.45 1.30 10.68
C LEU A 44 22.92 1.30 10.25
N GLU A 45 23.82 1.23 11.23
CA GLU A 45 25.25 1.52 11.05
C GLU A 45 25.94 0.56 10.08
N ALA A 46 25.61 -0.73 10.14
CA ALA A 46 26.21 -1.74 9.26
C ALA A 46 25.92 -1.47 7.79
N GLU A 47 24.78 -0.83 7.49
CA GLU A 47 24.32 -0.53 6.14
C GLU A 47 24.52 0.96 5.75
N GLY A 48 24.94 1.81 6.69
CA GLY A 48 25.01 3.25 6.49
C GLY A 48 23.65 3.92 6.23
N LEU A 49 22.55 3.28 6.63
CA LEU A 49 21.19 3.74 6.34
C LEU A 49 20.60 4.56 7.48
N GLU A 50 19.66 5.43 7.14
CA GLU A 50 18.79 6.13 8.10
C GLU A 50 17.34 5.80 7.78
N LEU A 51 16.58 5.42 8.80
CA LEU A 51 15.13 5.24 8.73
C LEU A 51 14.43 6.18 9.69
N GLY A 52 13.52 7.00 9.17
CA GLY A 52 12.67 7.85 10.00
C GLY A 52 11.31 8.14 9.37
N ILE A 53 10.40 8.64 10.21
CA ILE A 53 9.11 9.17 9.81
C ILE A 53 9.31 10.62 9.39
N VAL A 54 8.94 10.98 8.16
CA VAL A 54 9.14 12.32 7.62
C VAL A 54 7.82 13.08 7.50
N ASP A 55 7.92 14.40 7.55
CA ASP A 55 6.86 15.29 7.10
C ASP A 55 6.74 15.22 5.57
N GLY A 56 5.58 14.73 5.12
CA GLY A 56 5.27 14.62 3.70
C GLY A 56 5.02 15.97 3.01
N GLU A 57 4.79 17.05 3.77
CA GLU A 57 4.54 18.38 3.23
C GLU A 57 5.82 19.12 2.85
N VAL A 58 6.99 18.65 3.33
CA VAL A 58 8.28 19.20 2.91
C VAL A 58 8.49 18.93 1.41
N PRO A 59 8.60 19.96 0.55
CA PRO A 59 8.55 19.78 -0.90
C PRO A 59 9.62 18.83 -1.46
N ALA A 60 10.82 18.83 -0.89
CA ALA A 60 11.90 17.93 -1.31
C ALA A 60 11.56 16.45 -0.99
N ILE A 61 10.92 16.19 0.15
CA ILE A 61 10.48 14.84 0.53
C ILE A 61 9.33 14.38 -0.36
N ALA A 62 8.34 15.25 -0.58
CA ALA A 62 7.22 14.97 -1.47
C ALA A 62 7.69 14.60 -2.89
N ARG A 63 8.65 15.34 -3.44
CA ARG A 63 9.27 15.04 -4.75
C ARG A 63 10.04 13.73 -4.73
N ALA A 64 10.88 13.49 -3.72
CA ALA A 64 11.66 12.25 -3.63
C ALA A 64 10.78 11.00 -3.56
N VAL A 65 9.75 11.03 -2.70
CA VAL A 65 8.78 9.94 -2.56
C VAL A 65 7.94 9.77 -3.83
N SER A 66 7.49 10.88 -4.43
CA SER A 66 6.73 10.87 -5.69
C SER A 66 7.54 10.26 -6.84
N SER A 67 8.81 10.65 -6.98
CA SER A 67 9.72 10.09 -7.97
C SER A 67 9.87 8.59 -7.79
N LEU A 68 10.17 8.12 -6.56
CA LEU A 68 10.32 6.70 -6.26
C LEU A 68 9.07 5.89 -6.62
N LEU A 69 7.88 6.39 -6.26
CA LEU A 69 6.60 5.74 -6.57
C LEU A 69 6.32 5.73 -8.07
N THR A 70 6.57 6.86 -8.75
CA THR A 70 6.32 7.03 -10.18
C THR A 70 7.17 6.06 -11.00
N PHE A 71 8.48 6.00 -10.75
CA PHE A 71 9.39 5.09 -11.45
C PHE A 71 9.07 3.62 -11.18
N SER A 72 8.57 3.29 -9.98
CA SER A 72 8.12 1.93 -9.70
C SER A 72 6.84 1.58 -10.47
N LEU A 73 5.89 2.52 -10.59
CA LEU A 73 4.62 2.30 -11.27
C LEU A 73 4.77 2.26 -12.79
N GLU A 74 5.73 2.99 -13.35
CA GLU A 74 6.08 2.93 -14.78
C GLU A 74 6.42 1.50 -15.25
N GLN A 75 6.99 0.67 -14.38
CA GLN A 75 7.29 -0.74 -14.69
C GLN A 75 6.03 -1.63 -14.71
N ALA A 76 4.90 -1.15 -14.19
CA ALA A 76 3.63 -1.87 -14.22
C ALA A 76 2.79 -1.52 -15.45
N ARG A 77 3.26 -0.61 -16.31
CA ARG A 77 2.54 -0.12 -17.50
C ARG A 77 2.53 -1.15 -18.62
N ASN A 78 1.37 -1.37 -19.24
CA ASN A 78 1.17 -2.45 -20.23
C ASN A 78 2.00 -2.27 -21.52
N ASP A 79 2.18 -1.04 -21.99
CA ASP A 79 3.08 -0.73 -23.11
C ASP A 79 4.59 -0.95 -22.79
N ARG A 80 4.91 -1.39 -21.57
CA ARG A 80 6.25 -1.79 -21.10
C ARG A 80 6.29 -3.23 -20.59
N GLY A 81 5.28 -4.05 -20.93
CA GLY A 81 5.16 -5.44 -20.48
C GLY A 81 4.58 -5.61 -19.07
N GLY A 82 4.00 -4.55 -18.49
CA GLY A 82 3.27 -4.60 -17.23
C GLY A 82 1.78 -4.96 -17.37
N HIS A 83 1.05 -4.97 -16.27
CA HIS A 83 -0.37 -5.41 -16.23
C HIS A 83 -1.37 -4.25 -16.12
N LEU A 84 -0.91 -3.01 -15.94
CA LEU A 84 -1.77 -1.83 -15.76
C LEU A 84 -1.90 -1.04 -17.07
N PRO A 85 -3.12 -0.62 -17.45
CA PRO A 85 -3.30 0.28 -18.59
C PRO A 85 -2.54 1.60 -18.41
N THR A 86 -1.92 2.11 -19.47
CA THR A 86 -1.22 3.41 -19.48
C THR A 86 -2.06 4.56 -18.92
N SER A 87 -3.37 4.59 -19.21
CA SER A 87 -4.29 5.61 -18.70
C SER A 87 -4.43 5.56 -17.17
N VAL A 88 -4.48 4.35 -16.59
CA VAL A 88 -4.54 4.15 -15.14
C VAL A 88 -3.24 4.60 -14.48
N VAL A 89 -2.08 4.20 -15.04
CA VAL A 89 -0.77 4.61 -14.54
C VAL A 89 -0.63 6.13 -14.52
N ARG A 90 -0.94 6.80 -15.64
CA ARG A 90 -0.88 8.26 -15.75
C ARG A 90 -1.82 8.96 -14.76
N ARG A 91 -3.04 8.46 -14.59
CA ARG A 91 -4.00 8.99 -13.61
C ARG A 91 -3.46 8.87 -12.19
N VAL A 92 -2.95 7.71 -11.81
CA VAL A 92 -2.38 7.48 -10.47
C VAL A 92 -1.17 8.39 -10.23
N GLN A 93 -0.28 8.52 -11.21
CA GLN A 93 0.88 9.43 -11.12
C GLN A 93 0.48 10.89 -10.90
N ARG A 94 -0.53 11.36 -11.63
CA ARG A 94 -1.00 12.74 -11.52
C ARG A 94 -1.76 13.00 -10.23
N ASP A 95 -2.72 12.13 -9.92
CA ASP A 95 -3.77 12.44 -8.94
C ASP A 95 -3.47 11.88 -7.54
N ILE A 96 -2.65 10.82 -7.45
CA ILE A 96 -2.45 10.06 -6.20
C ILE A 96 -1.01 10.15 -5.70
N ILE A 97 -0.03 9.91 -6.56
CA ILE A 97 1.39 9.82 -6.17
C ILE A 97 2.24 10.98 -6.70
N SER A 98 1.63 12.06 -7.20
CA SER A 98 2.32 13.32 -7.48
C SER A 98 2.87 13.92 -6.17
N PRO A 99 3.81 14.88 -6.21
CA PRO A 99 4.28 15.51 -4.97
C PRO A 99 3.14 16.08 -4.12
N ALA A 100 2.12 16.67 -4.78
CA ALA A 100 0.92 17.16 -4.09
C ALA A 100 0.07 16.02 -3.50
N GLY A 101 -0.10 14.89 -4.22
CA GLY A 101 -0.82 13.73 -3.69
C GLY A 101 -0.11 13.09 -2.49
N VAL A 102 1.22 12.96 -2.56
CA VAL A 102 2.06 12.48 -1.45
C VAL A 102 1.90 13.37 -0.22
N ALA A 103 1.98 14.69 -0.40
CA ALA A 103 1.86 15.66 0.70
C ALA A 103 0.46 15.66 1.32
N HIS A 104 -0.58 15.84 0.50
CA HIS A 104 -1.90 16.24 1.01
C HIS A 104 -2.92 15.11 1.05
N LEU A 105 -2.93 14.24 0.03
CA LEU A 105 -3.91 13.15 -0.01
C LEU A 105 -3.53 12.10 1.04
N TRP A 106 -2.26 11.69 1.11
CA TRP A 106 -1.86 10.52 1.91
C TRP A 106 -1.09 10.91 3.18
N GLY A 107 -0.28 11.98 3.11
CA GLY A 107 0.57 12.44 4.22
C GLY A 107 -0.20 12.79 5.49
N SER A 108 -1.40 13.37 5.35
CA SER A 108 -2.25 13.78 6.48
C SER A 108 -2.83 12.62 7.30
N HIS A 109 -2.88 11.40 6.73
CA HIS A 109 -3.54 10.24 7.34
C HIS A 109 -2.55 9.11 7.72
N GLY A 110 -1.29 9.21 7.30
CA GLY A 110 -0.28 8.17 7.49
C GLY A 110 1.07 8.69 8.01
N LEU A 111 1.81 7.82 8.67
CA LEU A 111 3.22 7.98 9.00
C LEU A 111 4.03 7.55 7.79
N ARG A 112 4.69 8.51 7.12
CA ARG A 112 5.54 8.25 5.96
C ARG A 112 6.94 7.87 6.44
N PHE A 113 7.28 6.59 6.35
CA PHE A 113 8.63 6.12 6.61
C PHE A 113 9.48 6.26 5.35
N VAL A 114 10.70 6.75 5.51
CA VAL A 114 11.70 6.88 4.45
C VAL A 114 13.00 6.23 4.91
N LEU A 115 13.50 5.30 4.09
CA LEU A 115 14.84 4.74 4.21
C LEU A 115 15.77 5.48 3.25
N SER A 116 16.88 5.98 3.76
CA SER A 116 17.85 6.73 2.97
C SER A 116 19.29 6.25 3.17
N ARG A 117 20.13 6.43 2.17
CA ARG A 117 21.58 6.16 2.22
C ARG A 117 22.38 7.42 1.86
N PRO A 118 23.63 7.57 2.31
CA PRO A 118 24.49 8.64 1.82
C PRO A 118 24.74 8.46 0.32
N ALA A 119 24.58 9.54 -0.44
CA ALA A 119 25.05 9.63 -1.83
C ALA A 119 26.41 10.34 -1.88
N ASP A 120 26.58 11.35 -1.02
CA ASP A 120 27.83 12.08 -0.78
C ASP A 120 27.82 12.68 0.65
N ALA A 121 28.76 13.58 0.96
CA ALA A 121 28.89 14.20 2.28
C ALA A 121 27.70 15.10 2.69
N ARG A 122 26.91 15.60 1.73
CA ARG A 122 25.84 16.59 1.92
C ARG A 122 24.49 16.12 1.39
N THR A 123 24.43 14.97 0.73
CA THR A 123 23.23 14.46 0.06
C THR A 123 22.92 13.04 0.49
N ARG A 124 21.65 12.76 0.73
CA ARG A 124 21.13 11.41 0.93
C ARG A 124 20.18 11.02 -0.20
N GLU A 125 20.26 9.78 -0.64
CA GLU A 125 19.32 9.19 -1.59
C GLU A 125 18.19 8.50 -0.83
N VAL A 126 16.95 8.83 -1.15
CA VAL A 126 15.77 8.09 -0.68
C VAL A 126 15.63 6.80 -1.48
N VAL A 127 15.86 5.65 -0.83
CA VAL A 127 15.92 4.34 -1.48
C VAL A 127 14.70 3.46 -1.22
N ALA A 128 13.94 3.73 -0.17
CA ALA A 128 12.67 3.05 0.08
C ALA A 128 11.69 3.94 0.85
N THR A 129 10.41 3.66 0.70
CA THR A 129 9.35 4.28 1.51
C THR A 129 8.19 3.33 1.74
N ILE A 130 7.48 3.54 2.83
CA ILE A 130 6.21 2.90 3.17
C ILE A 130 5.35 3.91 3.92
N LEU A 131 4.05 3.95 3.61
CA LEU A 131 3.07 4.70 4.38
C LEU A 131 2.36 3.76 5.34
N VAL A 132 2.31 4.13 6.62
CA VAL A 132 1.64 3.36 7.66
C VAL A 132 0.49 4.19 8.23
N GLY A 133 -0.73 3.65 8.34
CA GLY A 133 -1.86 4.38 8.91
C GLY A 133 -1.54 4.97 10.30
N THR A 134 -1.77 6.26 10.52
CA THR A 134 -1.53 6.91 11.83
C THR A 134 -2.41 6.32 12.92
N ARG A 135 -3.62 5.88 12.54
CA ARG A 135 -4.62 5.29 13.44
C ARG A 135 -4.87 3.85 13.03
N ARG A 136 -5.20 3.02 14.03
CA ARG A 136 -5.62 1.62 13.84
C ARG A 136 -6.92 1.48 13.03
N GLN A 137 -7.64 2.56 12.75
CA GLN A 137 -8.87 2.55 11.94
C GLN A 137 -8.65 3.05 10.51
N THR A 138 -7.47 3.57 10.17
CA THR A 138 -7.20 4.14 8.84
C THR A 138 -7.31 3.07 7.75
N ILE A 139 -8.01 3.42 6.67
CA ILE A 139 -8.07 2.68 5.42
C ILE A 139 -7.71 3.65 4.29
N PHE A 140 -6.50 3.56 3.76
CA PHE A 140 -6.05 4.47 2.70
C PHE A 140 -6.86 4.35 1.42
N PHE A 141 -7.37 3.16 1.11
CA PHE A 141 -8.07 2.88 -0.13
C PHE A 141 -9.18 1.84 0.11
N LEU A 142 -10.38 2.13 -0.37
CA LEU A 142 -11.48 1.17 -0.49
C LEU A 142 -11.78 0.91 -1.98
N THR A 143 -12.00 1.98 -2.75
CA THR A 143 -12.15 1.94 -4.22
C THR A 143 -11.48 3.17 -4.82
N GLY A 144 -11.44 3.27 -6.16
CA GLY A 144 -10.95 4.46 -6.85
C GLY A 144 -11.68 5.76 -6.50
N ARG A 145 -12.88 5.69 -5.91
CA ARG A 145 -13.68 6.86 -5.48
C ARG A 145 -13.54 7.17 -3.98
N TYR A 146 -13.15 6.21 -3.15
CA TYR A 146 -13.13 6.36 -1.70
C TYR A 146 -11.76 6.01 -1.12
N ASN A 147 -11.09 7.04 -0.60
CA ASN A 147 -9.73 6.99 -0.03
C ASN A 147 -9.73 7.61 1.37
N ASN A 148 -8.72 7.28 2.18
CA ASN A 148 -8.51 7.83 3.53
C ASN A 148 -9.72 7.72 4.48
N LEU A 149 -10.41 6.58 4.42
CA LEU A 149 -11.55 6.31 5.30
C LEU A 149 -11.08 5.92 6.71
N ARG A 150 -12.01 6.03 7.66
CA ARG A 150 -11.92 5.34 8.94
C ARG A 150 -12.88 4.17 8.93
N HIS A 151 -12.43 3.02 9.44
CA HIS A 151 -13.26 1.81 9.49
C HIS A 151 -14.60 2.04 10.20
N ALA A 152 -14.62 2.86 11.26
CA ALA A 152 -15.82 3.18 12.03
C ALA A 152 -16.87 3.97 11.23
N ASP A 153 -16.44 4.71 10.20
CA ASP A 153 -17.28 5.71 9.53
C ASP A 153 -17.58 5.34 8.07
N ILE A 154 -17.19 4.13 7.61
CA ILE A 154 -17.36 3.72 6.20
C ILE A 154 -18.83 3.80 5.79
N GLU A 155 -19.74 3.23 6.58
CA GLU A 155 -21.17 3.20 6.27
C GLU A 155 -21.82 4.59 6.23
N GLN A 156 -21.18 5.59 6.84
CA GLN A 156 -21.65 6.98 6.84
C GLN A 156 -21.07 7.79 5.68
N VAL A 157 -19.82 7.52 5.30
CA VAL A 157 -19.07 8.29 4.29
C VAL A 157 -19.26 7.72 2.88
N VAL A 158 -19.45 6.41 2.77
CA VAL A 158 -19.54 5.72 1.48
C VAL A 158 -21.01 5.64 1.05
N ASP A 159 -21.30 6.26 -0.08
CA ASP A 159 -22.57 6.10 -0.77
C ASP A 159 -22.58 4.76 -1.53
N PHE A 160 -23.08 3.71 -0.89
CA PHE A 160 -23.23 2.39 -1.50
C PHE A 160 -24.30 2.33 -2.59
N THR A 161 -25.13 3.37 -2.70
CA THR A 161 -26.16 3.50 -3.74
C THR A 161 -25.71 4.39 -4.89
N GLN A 162 -24.48 4.91 -4.85
CA GLN A 162 -23.97 5.84 -5.83
C GLN A 162 -24.07 5.28 -7.26
N PRO A 163 -24.70 6.00 -8.19
CA PRO A 163 -24.73 5.61 -9.59
C PRO A 163 -23.32 5.52 -10.19
N ALA A 164 -23.12 4.55 -11.08
CA ALA A 164 -21.90 4.41 -11.85
C ALA A 164 -21.79 5.49 -12.93
N GLY A 165 -22.93 5.86 -13.52
CA GLY A 165 -23.08 6.89 -14.56
C GLY A 165 -24.37 7.70 -14.38
N THR A 166 -25.13 7.89 -15.46
CA THR A 166 -26.36 8.70 -15.45
C THR A 166 -27.60 7.92 -15.03
N ASP A 167 -27.61 6.59 -15.17
CA ASP A 167 -28.73 5.75 -14.74
C ASP A 167 -28.60 5.40 -13.23
N PRO A 168 -29.56 5.80 -12.38
CA PRO A 168 -29.55 5.47 -10.96
C PRO A 168 -29.71 3.98 -10.63
N ALA A 169 -30.21 3.16 -11.56
CA ALA A 169 -30.31 1.72 -11.36
C ALA A 169 -28.94 1.02 -11.47
N GLU A 170 -27.99 1.64 -12.15
CA GLU A 170 -26.63 1.12 -12.36
C GLU A 170 -25.72 1.57 -11.22
N ARG A 171 -25.68 0.83 -10.10
CA ARG A 171 -24.92 1.26 -8.93
C ARG A 171 -23.44 0.93 -9.09
N TRP A 172 -22.59 1.89 -8.75
CA TRP A 172 -21.12 1.72 -8.77
C TRP A 172 -20.67 0.49 -8.00
N PHE A 173 -21.25 0.26 -6.81
CA PHE A 173 -20.88 -0.86 -5.94
C PHE A 173 -21.33 -2.25 -6.43
N ASP A 174 -22.26 -2.33 -7.39
CA ASP A 174 -22.68 -3.61 -7.99
C ASP A 174 -21.54 -4.24 -8.82
N GLN A 175 -20.54 -3.45 -9.21
CA GLN A 175 -19.34 -3.93 -9.88
C GLN A 175 -18.34 -4.60 -8.93
N PHE A 176 -18.62 -4.71 -7.63
CA PHE A 176 -17.65 -5.19 -6.65
C PHE A 176 -18.23 -6.24 -5.71
N ALA A 177 -17.48 -7.32 -5.50
CA ALA A 177 -17.73 -8.27 -4.42
C ALA A 177 -16.64 -8.14 -3.34
N PHE A 178 -16.91 -7.30 -2.35
CA PHE A 178 -16.04 -7.09 -1.19
C PHE A 178 -16.42 -8.00 -0.01
N PRO A 179 -15.48 -8.23 0.92
CA PRO A 179 -15.84 -8.60 2.27
C PRO A 179 -16.86 -7.62 2.88
N ALA A 180 -17.73 -8.13 3.75
CA ALA A 180 -18.64 -7.28 4.54
C ALA A 180 -17.86 -6.14 5.23
N ILE A 181 -18.37 -4.91 5.14
CA ILE A 181 -17.69 -3.68 5.58
C ILE A 181 -17.21 -3.75 7.03
N ALA A 182 -18.04 -4.27 7.93
CA ALA A 182 -17.72 -4.48 9.34
C ALA A 182 -16.48 -5.39 9.55
N ARG A 183 -16.16 -6.26 8.59
CA ARG A 183 -15.00 -7.17 8.64
C ARG A 183 -13.96 -6.89 7.56
N PHE A 184 -14.15 -5.83 6.76
CA PHE A 184 -13.26 -5.48 5.65
C PHE A 184 -11.84 -5.22 6.13
N LYS A 185 -11.70 -4.50 7.25
CA LYS A 185 -10.41 -4.27 7.89
C LYS A 185 -10.11 -5.36 8.95
N PRO A 186 -8.91 -5.97 8.95
CA PRO A 186 -8.47 -6.83 10.05
C PRO A 186 -8.21 -5.99 11.33
N ARG A 187 -8.61 -6.54 12.48
CA ARG A 187 -8.53 -5.85 13.78
C ARG A 187 -7.07 -5.69 14.21
N SER A 188 -6.73 -4.55 14.82
CA SER A 188 -5.40 -4.29 15.39
C SER A 188 -4.20 -4.24 14.43
N TYR A 189 -4.40 -4.34 13.11
CA TYR A 189 -3.35 -4.08 12.12
C TYR A 189 -3.41 -2.65 11.57
N HIS A 190 -2.26 -2.09 11.22
CA HIS A 190 -2.15 -0.81 10.50
C HIS A 190 -2.18 -1.04 9.00
N HIS A 191 -3.00 -0.28 8.27
CA HIS A 191 -2.97 -0.35 6.81
C HIS A 191 -1.64 0.22 6.33
N ILE A 192 -0.96 -0.49 5.42
CA ILE A 192 0.18 0.04 4.69
C ILE A 192 -0.16 0.30 3.23
N ALA A 193 0.45 1.33 2.66
CA ALA A 193 0.32 1.65 1.24
C ALA A 193 1.60 2.32 0.73
N ASN A 194 1.74 2.48 -0.60
CA ASN A 194 2.94 3.05 -1.22
C ASN A 194 4.25 2.44 -0.71
N PHE A 195 4.25 1.11 -0.51
CA PHE A 195 5.47 0.40 -0.15
C PHE A 195 6.31 0.17 -1.41
N VAL A 196 7.47 0.83 -1.50
CA VAL A 196 8.34 0.75 -2.67
C VAL A 196 9.81 0.79 -2.26
N VAL A 197 10.63 0.05 -3.00
CA VAL A 197 12.09 0.11 -2.99
C VAL A 197 12.56 0.50 -4.38
N LEU A 198 13.59 1.35 -4.43
CA LEU A 198 14.25 1.82 -5.64
C LEU A 198 14.60 0.64 -6.54
N GLY A 199 14.28 0.74 -7.84
CA GLY A 199 14.45 -0.35 -8.80
C GLY A 199 15.85 -0.97 -8.77
N GLN A 200 16.87 -0.12 -8.78
CA GLN A 200 18.30 -0.50 -8.76
C GLN A 200 18.75 -1.14 -7.44
N ALA A 201 17.98 -0.97 -6.36
CA ALA A 201 18.26 -1.54 -5.05
C ALA A 201 17.39 -2.77 -4.74
N ARG A 202 16.56 -3.22 -5.69
CA ARG A 202 15.79 -4.46 -5.56
C ARG A 202 16.74 -5.65 -5.54
N GLY A 203 16.46 -6.63 -4.69
CA GLY A 203 17.34 -7.78 -4.45
C GLY A 203 18.31 -7.59 -3.29
N LEU A 204 18.56 -6.36 -2.84
CA LEU A 204 19.47 -6.05 -1.72
C LEU A 204 18.82 -6.24 -0.33
N GLY A 205 17.68 -6.92 -0.23
CA GLY A 205 17.00 -7.15 1.04
C GLY A 205 16.34 -5.91 1.70
N LEU A 206 16.40 -4.72 1.10
CA LEU A 206 15.90 -3.47 1.71
C LEU A 206 14.42 -3.51 2.13
N SER A 207 13.56 -4.23 1.40
CA SER A 207 12.16 -4.43 1.80
C SER A 207 12.04 -5.15 3.15
N ARG A 208 12.82 -6.22 3.35
CA ARG A 208 12.84 -6.97 4.61
C ARG A 208 13.46 -6.12 5.71
N LEU A 209 14.57 -5.44 5.42
CA LEU A 209 15.23 -4.54 6.37
C LEU A 209 14.27 -3.44 6.86
N LEU A 210 13.54 -2.80 5.94
CA LEU A 210 12.56 -1.76 6.28
C LEU A 210 11.47 -2.29 7.22
N LEU A 211 10.83 -3.41 6.87
CA LEU A 211 9.77 -4.02 7.69
C LEU A 211 10.31 -4.45 9.07
N ALA A 212 11.46 -5.12 9.10
CA ALA A 212 12.12 -5.55 10.33
C ALA A 212 12.48 -4.35 11.21
N THR A 213 13.03 -3.28 10.64
CA THR A 213 13.40 -2.09 11.42
C THR A 213 12.18 -1.39 11.99
N ILE A 214 11.08 -1.28 11.23
CA ILE A 214 9.85 -0.69 11.78
C ILE A 214 9.31 -1.55 12.94
N ARG A 215 9.28 -2.88 12.79
CA ARG A 215 8.93 -3.78 13.90
C ARG A 215 9.87 -3.61 15.10
N ASP A 216 11.17 -3.74 14.88
CA ASP A 216 12.19 -3.88 15.92
C ASP A 216 12.53 -2.55 16.60
N ARG A 217 12.10 -1.41 16.04
CA ARG A 217 12.43 -0.06 16.56
C ARG A 217 11.23 0.84 16.78
N TYR A 218 10.14 0.67 16.03
CA TYR A 218 8.97 1.55 16.10
C TYR A 218 7.70 0.84 16.62
N ALA A 219 7.62 -0.49 16.62
CA ALA A 219 6.40 -1.19 17.04
C ALA A 219 6.32 -1.33 18.56
N ARG A 220 5.56 -0.45 19.23
CA ARG A 220 5.42 -0.40 20.69
C ARG A 220 5.10 -1.77 21.30
N ASP A 221 4.12 -2.47 20.71
CA ASP A 221 3.60 -3.72 21.26
C ASP A 221 4.55 -4.91 20.99
N TYR A 222 5.54 -4.74 20.12
CA TYR A 222 6.66 -5.66 19.97
C TYR A 222 7.79 -5.37 20.96
N LEU A 223 8.13 -4.08 21.12
CA LEU A 223 9.22 -3.60 21.99
C LEU A 223 8.95 -3.83 23.48
N ARG A 224 7.77 -3.39 23.96
CA ARG A 224 7.47 -3.32 25.40
C ARG A 224 7.52 -4.68 26.10
N PRO A 225 6.88 -5.75 25.59
CA PRO A 225 6.96 -7.07 26.24
C PRO A 225 8.37 -7.67 26.24
N ARG A 226 9.25 -7.23 25.32
CA ARG A 226 10.63 -7.70 25.18
C ARG A 226 11.65 -6.83 25.93
N GLY A 227 11.21 -5.75 26.60
CA GLY A 227 12.10 -4.81 27.28
C GLY A 227 13.08 -4.10 26.34
N LEU A 228 12.77 -4.00 25.03
CA LEU A 228 13.66 -3.38 24.05
C LEU A 228 13.61 -1.85 24.17
N PRO A 229 14.76 -1.15 24.05
CA PRO A 229 14.82 0.29 24.20
C PRO A 229 14.21 1.02 23.00
N ILE A 230 13.58 2.16 23.28
CA ILE A 230 13.16 3.13 22.26
C ILE A 230 14.35 4.04 21.99
N VAL A 231 14.87 4.02 20.76
CA VAL A 231 16.15 4.69 20.39
C VAL A 231 15.98 5.94 19.53
N HIS A 232 14.75 6.40 19.34
CA HIS A 232 14.42 7.56 18.51
C HIS A 232 13.31 8.40 19.18
N SER A 233 13.15 9.65 18.75
CA SER A 233 12.18 10.60 19.33
C SER A 233 10.83 10.69 18.59
N GLN A 234 10.48 9.67 17.82
CA GLN A 234 9.30 9.68 16.93
C GLN A 234 8.17 8.80 17.46
N ARG A 235 7.00 8.90 16.82
CA ARG A 235 5.82 8.09 17.16
C ARG A 235 6.10 6.59 17.02
N LEU A 236 5.55 5.83 17.95
CA LEU A 236 5.51 4.37 17.87
C LEU A 236 4.23 3.89 17.15
N VAL A 237 4.36 2.80 16.41
CA VAL A 237 3.26 2.05 15.80
C VAL A 237 2.69 1.08 16.83
N CYS A 238 1.37 1.01 16.98
CA CYS A 238 0.70 0.25 18.05
C CYS A 238 -0.30 -0.74 17.46
N GLY A 239 -0.11 -2.02 17.67
CA GLY A 239 -0.98 -3.06 17.15
C GLY A 239 -0.22 -4.35 16.92
N ARG A 240 -0.88 -5.29 16.24
CA ARG A 240 -0.34 -6.62 15.91
C ARG A 240 0.63 -6.61 14.74
N GLY A 241 0.51 -5.63 13.85
CA GLY A 241 1.33 -5.58 12.65
C GLY A 241 0.75 -4.74 11.53
N PHE A 242 1.08 -5.12 10.29
CA PHE A 242 0.60 -4.48 9.08
C PHE A 242 -0.46 -5.30 8.36
N TRP A 243 -1.33 -4.62 7.61
CA TRP A 243 -2.13 -5.25 6.58
C TRP A 243 -2.10 -4.41 5.31
N GLN A 244 -2.29 -5.06 4.17
CA GLN A 244 -2.24 -4.41 2.87
C GLN A 244 -3.34 -4.94 1.97
N ILE A 245 -3.95 -4.03 1.21
CA ILE A 245 -4.72 -4.34 0.00
C ILE A 245 -3.77 -4.22 -1.19
N GLY A 246 -3.66 -5.27 -2.00
CA GLY A 246 -2.74 -5.30 -3.15
C GLY A 246 -3.33 -5.96 -4.37
N ASP A 247 -2.89 -5.50 -5.56
CA ASP A 247 -3.23 -6.13 -6.83
C ASP A 247 -2.66 -7.56 -6.87
N PRO A 248 -3.29 -8.50 -7.61
CA PRO A 248 -2.89 -9.90 -7.64
C PRO A 248 -1.41 -10.17 -7.94
N PRO A 249 -0.73 -9.44 -8.86
CA PRO A 249 0.70 -9.61 -9.12
C PRO A 249 1.63 -9.35 -7.93
N TRP A 250 1.15 -8.68 -6.87
CA TRP A 250 1.93 -8.43 -5.67
C TRP A 250 1.91 -9.59 -4.67
N LEU A 251 0.95 -10.51 -4.73
CA LEU A 251 0.74 -11.52 -3.69
C LEU A 251 2.02 -12.33 -3.42
N ALA A 252 2.62 -12.94 -4.44
CA ALA A 252 3.84 -13.74 -4.28
C ALA A 252 5.05 -12.92 -3.78
N ARG A 253 5.08 -11.61 -4.02
CA ARG A 253 6.12 -10.72 -3.46
C ARG A 253 5.87 -10.47 -1.98
N MET A 254 4.62 -10.19 -1.61
CA MET A 254 4.22 -9.99 -0.21
C MET A 254 4.45 -11.25 0.62
N GLU A 255 4.10 -12.43 0.10
CA GLU A 255 4.33 -13.73 0.74
C GLU A 255 5.82 -13.97 1.03
N ARG A 256 6.70 -13.70 0.05
CA ARG A 256 8.15 -13.79 0.28
C ARG A 256 8.65 -12.83 1.35
N LEU A 257 8.00 -11.69 1.55
CA LEU A 257 8.34 -10.73 2.61
C LEU A 257 7.81 -11.14 3.99
N GLY A 258 7.07 -12.25 4.09
CA GLY A 258 6.50 -12.75 5.34
C GLY A 258 5.06 -12.32 5.58
N PHE A 259 4.41 -11.67 4.61
CA PHE A 259 2.97 -11.45 4.71
C PHE A 259 2.23 -12.77 4.42
N ARG A 260 1.10 -12.97 5.09
CA ARG A 260 0.20 -14.09 4.82
C ARG A 260 -1.11 -13.60 4.23
N LEU A 261 -1.69 -14.40 3.35
CA LEU A 261 -2.98 -14.12 2.75
C LEU A 261 -4.09 -14.23 3.79
N ARG A 262 -4.95 -13.20 3.85
CA ARG A 262 -6.15 -13.21 4.67
C ARG A 262 -7.29 -13.93 3.93
N TRP A 263 -7.36 -15.24 4.09
CA TRP A 263 -8.38 -16.09 3.45
C TRP A 263 -9.81 -15.55 3.55
N GLY A 264 -10.53 -15.57 2.43
CA GLY A 264 -11.90 -15.09 2.27
C GLY A 264 -12.03 -13.57 2.13
N ALA A 265 -10.93 -12.82 2.21
CA ALA A 265 -10.91 -11.36 2.16
C ALA A 265 -10.61 -10.78 0.76
N GLU A 266 -10.62 -11.61 -0.27
CA GLU A 266 -10.44 -11.21 -1.67
C GLU A 266 -11.59 -10.34 -2.15
N SER A 267 -11.25 -9.35 -2.97
CA SER A 267 -12.22 -8.50 -3.66
C SER A 267 -12.23 -8.86 -5.13
N PHE A 268 -13.42 -8.96 -5.73
CA PHE A 268 -13.59 -9.19 -7.16
C PHE A 268 -14.27 -7.98 -7.81
N PHE A 269 -13.89 -7.67 -9.04
CA PHE A 269 -14.77 -6.97 -9.96
C PHE A 269 -15.79 -7.95 -10.53
N ILE A 270 -17.04 -7.52 -10.59
CA ILE A 270 -18.18 -8.26 -11.14
C ILE A 270 -18.62 -7.55 -12.41
N GLU A 271 -18.66 -8.29 -13.51
CA GLU A 271 -19.21 -7.82 -14.77
C GLU A 271 -20.69 -7.49 -14.62
N GLN A 272 -21.06 -6.33 -15.15
CA GLN A 272 -22.45 -5.91 -15.29
C GLN A 272 -22.75 -5.71 -16.78
N PRO A 273 -24.00 -5.86 -17.24
CA PRO A 273 -24.37 -5.62 -18.64
C PRO A 273 -23.95 -4.23 -19.14
N TRP A 274 -23.94 -3.24 -18.25
CA TRP A 274 -23.58 -1.85 -18.50
C TRP A 274 -22.11 -1.51 -18.17
N ALA A 275 -21.38 -2.44 -17.55
CA ALA A 275 -19.95 -2.31 -17.24
C ALA A 275 -19.24 -3.64 -17.51
N PRO A 276 -18.96 -3.95 -18.79
CA PRO A 276 -18.20 -5.15 -19.15
C PRO A 276 -16.80 -5.09 -18.56
N LEU A 277 -16.27 -6.25 -18.16
CA LEU A 277 -14.90 -6.31 -17.67
C LEU A 277 -13.90 -6.07 -18.82
N PRO A 278 -12.82 -5.30 -18.59
CA PRO A 278 -11.83 -5.08 -19.62
C PRO A 278 -11.08 -6.39 -19.93
N PRO A 279 -10.72 -6.64 -21.20
CA PRO A 279 -9.96 -7.82 -21.58
C PRO A 279 -8.63 -7.89 -20.82
N ILE A 280 -8.22 -9.11 -20.51
CA ILE A 280 -6.95 -9.40 -19.83
C ILE A 280 -6.00 -10.04 -20.83
N PHE A 281 -4.74 -9.63 -20.76
CA PHE A 281 -3.66 -10.18 -21.56
C PHE A 281 -2.55 -10.68 -20.64
N ASP A 282 -1.96 -11.82 -21.00
CA ASP A 282 -0.66 -12.27 -20.50
C ASP A 282 0.40 -12.19 -21.60
N MET A 283 1.54 -12.88 -21.43
CA MET A 283 2.62 -12.89 -22.41
C MET A 283 2.25 -13.63 -23.72
N ASP A 284 1.30 -14.57 -23.65
CA ASP A 284 0.92 -15.45 -24.76
C ASP A 284 -0.37 -14.97 -25.47
N GLY A 285 -1.11 -14.04 -24.87
CA GLY A 285 -2.22 -13.36 -25.51
C GLY A 285 -3.38 -13.04 -24.57
N ALA A 286 -4.59 -12.98 -25.13
CA ALA A 286 -5.80 -12.73 -24.34
C ALA A 286 -6.15 -13.96 -23.49
N ILE A 287 -6.50 -13.74 -22.22
CA ILE A 287 -6.92 -14.80 -21.29
C ILE A 287 -8.29 -14.52 -20.68
N THR A 288 -8.96 -15.58 -20.24
CA THR A 288 -10.26 -15.47 -19.54
C THR A 288 -10.06 -15.00 -18.09
N HIS A 289 -11.12 -14.45 -17.49
CA HIS A 289 -11.08 -14.08 -16.06
C HIS A 289 -10.85 -15.29 -15.15
N VAL A 290 -11.38 -16.46 -15.52
CA VAL A 290 -11.14 -17.72 -14.79
C VAL A 290 -9.66 -18.09 -14.85
N ALA A 291 -9.05 -18.06 -16.04
CA ALA A 291 -7.61 -18.33 -16.20
C ALA A 291 -6.75 -17.31 -15.44
N TYR A 292 -7.13 -16.03 -15.47
CA TYR A 292 -6.47 -14.98 -14.70
C TYR A 292 -6.53 -15.27 -13.19
N ASN A 293 -7.72 -15.58 -12.65
CA ASN A 293 -7.89 -15.92 -11.23
C ASN A 293 -7.06 -17.15 -10.83
N ALA A 294 -7.06 -18.18 -11.69
CA ALA A 294 -6.27 -19.40 -11.52
C ALA A 294 -4.76 -19.14 -11.50
N SER A 295 -4.26 -18.20 -12.30
CA SER A 295 -2.83 -17.85 -12.31
C SER A 295 -2.34 -17.26 -10.98
N PHE A 296 -3.23 -16.77 -10.12
CA PHE A 296 -2.93 -16.35 -8.74
C PHE A 296 -3.27 -17.41 -7.68
N GLY A 297 -3.61 -18.63 -8.11
CA GLY A 297 -3.86 -19.79 -7.26
C GLY A 297 -5.28 -19.89 -6.71
N LEU A 298 -6.26 -19.18 -7.28
CA LEU A 298 -7.66 -19.33 -6.90
C LEU A 298 -8.40 -20.27 -7.85
N PRO A 299 -9.20 -21.23 -7.35
CA PRO A 299 -9.52 -21.48 -5.94
C PRO A 299 -8.54 -22.43 -5.22
N ASP A 300 -7.57 -23.02 -5.92
CA ASP A 300 -6.78 -24.17 -5.42
C ASP A 300 -6.09 -23.93 -4.07
N ARG A 301 -5.67 -22.69 -3.77
CA ARG A 301 -5.14 -22.28 -2.46
C ARG A 301 -6.06 -22.66 -1.30
N TYR A 302 -7.38 -22.64 -1.48
CA TYR A 302 -8.38 -23.00 -0.47
C TYR A 302 -8.59 -24.50 -0.31
N LEU A 303 -8.26 -25.26 -1.35
CA LEU A 303 -8.46 -26.70 -1.39
C LEU A 303 -7.20 -27.45 -0.91
N ALA A 304 -6.04 -26.78 -0.94
CA ALA A 304 -4.73 -27.38 -0.68
C ALA A 304 -4.35 -27.51 0.80
N GLY A 305 -5.07 -26.90 1.73
CA GLY A 305 -4.70 -26.97 3.15
C GLY A 305 -5.48 -26.05 4.08
N PRO A 306 -5.04 -25.90 5.34
CA PRO A 306 -5.61 -24.95 6.29
C PRO A 306 -5.24 -23.50 5.96
N PRO A 307 -5.99 -22.50 6.49
CA PRO A 307 -5.62 -21.09 6.36
C PRO A 307 -4.23 -20.81 6.96
N PRO A 308 -3.46 -19.86 6.40
CA PRO A 308 -2.12 -19.55 6.85
C PRO A 308 -2.12 -18.69 8.12
N GLY A 309 -1.26 -19.05 9.07
CA GLY A 309 -1.11 -18.37 10.36
C GLY A 309 -1.98 -18.98 11.46
N ASP A 310 -1.71 -18.56 12.69
CA ASP A 310 -2.20 -19.27 13.89
C ASP A 310 -3.52 -18.73 14.44
N ASP A 311 -4.00 -17.58 13.93
CA ASP A 311 -5.23 -16.93 14.41
C ASP A 311 -6.36 -17.01 13.35
N PRO A 312 -7.30 -17.95 13.50
CA PRO A 312 -8.47 -18.06 12.64
C PRO A 312 -9.32 -16.78 12.56
N ALA A 313 -9.28 -15.91 13.59
CA ALA A 313 -10.07 -14.69 13.62
C ALA A 313 -9.60 -13.64 12.61
N ASP A 314 -8.36 -13.74 12.14
CA ASP A 314 -7.86 -12.88 11.07
C ASP A 314 -8.53 -13.21 9.73
N HIS A 315 -8.98 -14.45 9.54
CA HIS A 315 -9.59 -14.90 8.29
C HIS A 315 -11.10 -14.65 8.22
N LEU A 316 -11.64 -14.68 7.00
CA LEU A 316 -13.06 -14.62 6.67
C LEU A 316 -13.55 -15.97 6.14
N LEU A 317 -13.31 -17.05 6.90
CA LEU A 317 -13.52 -18.43 6.45
C LEU A 317 -14.95 -18.70 5.93
N ALA A 318 -15.96 -18.09 6.56
CA ALA A 318 -17.36 -18.21 6.10
C ALA A 318 -17.59 -17.69 4.67
N ARG A 319 -16.71 -16.82 4.17
CA ARG A 319 -16.77 -16.27 2.81
C ARG A 319 -15.96 -17.07 1.79
N VAL A 320 -15.14 -18.02 2.21
CA VAL A 320 -14.33 -18.86 1.30
C VAL A 320 -15.19 -19.55 0.22
N PRO A 321 -16.38 -20.12 0.51
CA PRO A 321 -17.25 -20.68 -0.53
C PRO A 321 -17.64 -19.66 -1.61
N GLU A 322 -17.90 -18.40 -1.24
CA GLU A 322 -18.21 -17.32 -2.18
C GLU A 322 -16.98 -16.99 -3.04
N VAL A 323 -15.80 -16.90 -2.44
CA VAL A 323 -14.53 -16.66 -3.17
C VAL A 323 -14.25 -17.77 -4.18
N ILE A 324 -14.46 -19.03 -3.79
CA ILE A 324 -14.30 -20.18 -4.71
C ILE A 324 -15.28 -20.09 -5.88
N ARG A 325 -16.55 -19.75 -5.60
CA ARG A 325 -17.57 -19.56 -6.63
C ARG A 325 -17.19 -18.44 -7.60
N LEU A 326 -16.78 -17.28 -7.07
CA LEU A 326 -16.37 -16.12 -7.88
C LEU A 326 -15.10 -16.41 -8.70
N ALA A 327 -14.12 -17.11 -8.14
CA ALA A 327 -12.89 -17.46 -8.85
C ALA A 327 -13.14 -18.28 -10.13
N ARG A 328 -14.25 -19.05 -10.16
CA ARG A 328 -14.69 -19.87 -11.29
C ARG A 328 -15.73 -19.20 -12.19
N ASP A 329 -16.23 -18.03 -11.84
CA ASP A 329 -17.23 -17.31 -12.65
C ASP A 329 -16.53 -16.49 -13.75
N PRO A 330 -16.82 -16.70 -15.04
CA PRO A 330 -16.22 -15.92 -16.13
C PRO A 330 -16.55 -14.43 -16.07
N ARG A 331 -17.57 -14.04 -15.29
CA ARG A 331 -17.98 -12.64 -15.06
C ARG A 331 -17.32 -12.03 -13.83
N ALA A 332 -16.41 -12.73 -13.16
CA ALA A 332 -15.73 -12.21 -11.97
C ALA A 332 -14.21 -12.22 -12.16
N LYS A 333 -13.61 -11.05 -11.98
CA LYS A 333 -12.17 -10.86 -12.03
C LYS A 333 -11.66 -10.52 -10.65
N LEU A 334 -10.71 -11.32 -10.14
CA LEU A 334 -10.01 -11.00 -8.92
C LEU A 334 -9.37 -9.61 -9.04
N GLN A 335 -9.69 -8.74 -8.09
CA GLN A 335 -9.23 -7.37 -8.09
C GLN A 335 -8.20 -7.11 -7.01
N TYR A 336 -8.43 -7.57 -5.78
CA TYR A 336 -7.48 -7.36 -4.68
C TYR A 336 -7.40 -8.57 -3.75
N PHE A 337 -6.21 -8.80 -3.22
CA PHE A 337 -6.01 -9.59 -2.01
C PHE A 337 -5.86 -8.68 -0.79
N GLN A 338 -6.21 -9.22 0.38
CA GLN A 338 -5.76 -8.67 1.65
C GLN A 338 -4.68 -9.56 2.25
N THR A 339 -3.58 -8.96 2.67
CA THR A 339 -2.48 -9.66 3.34
C THR A 339 -2.19 -9.04 4.69
N VAL A 340 -1.69 -9.83 5.64
CA VAL A 340 -1.30 -9.38 6.99
C VAL A 340 0.14 -9.78 7.28
N PHE A 341 0.85 -8.97 8.06
CA PHE A 341 2.21 -9.21 8.53
C PHE A 341 2.23 -8.94 10.03
N ASP A 342 2.54 -9.97 10.81
CA ASP A 342 2.62 -9.92 12.27
C ASP A 342 3.99 -9.37 12.72
N PHE A 343 3.98 -8.60 13.80
CA PHE A 343 5.19 -8.10 14.47
C PHE A 343 5.80 -9.14 15.40
#